data_AF-A0A1R1FKH6-F1
#
_entry.id   AF-A0A1R1FKH6-F1
#
_cell.length_a   1.000
_cell.length_b   1.000
_cell.length_c   1.000
_cell.angle_alpha   90.00
_cell.angle_beta   90.00
_cell.angle_gamma   90.00
#
_symmetry.space_group_name_H-M   'P 1'
#
loop_
_entity.id
_entity.type
_entity.pdbx_description
1 polymer ?
#
loop_
_entity_poly.entity_id
_entity_poly.type
_entity_poly.pdbx_seq_one_letter_code
_entity_poly.pdbx_strand_id
1 'polypeptide(L)' 'MLWVEEHFRYEIRLDQIAADINLSKSYAFPHFHQETDSSITADYLTARRSQQAHLLLSLRQ' A
#
# COMPACT_ATOMS: atom_id res chain seq x y z
N MET A 1 7.75 -2.86 0.63
CA MET A 1 7.17 -1.50 0.85
C MET A 1 7.33 -0.48 -0.30
N LEU A 2 8.46 -0.42 -1.03
CA LEU A 2 8.73 0.61 -2.07
C LEU A 2 7.60 0.76 -3.13
N TRP A 3 7.08 -0.36 -3.63
CA TRP A 3 5.98 -0.34 -4.61
C TRP A 3 4.73 0.40 -4.08
N VAL A 4 4.41 0.26 -2.79
CA VAL A 4 3.25 0.96 -2.22
C VAL A 4 3.48 2.46 -2.17
N GLU A 5 4.68 2.91 -1.80
CA GLU A 5 5.01 4.35 -1.80
C GLU A 5 4.95 4.97 -3.21
N GLU A 6 5.21 4.19 -4.25
CA GLU A 6 5.13 4.62 -5.64
C GLU A 6 3.68 4.62 -6.16
N HIS A 7 2.82 3.74 -5.65
CA HIS A 7 1.49 3.48 -6.23
C HIS A 7 0.30 3.85 -5.33
N PHE A 8 0.51 4.22 -4.05
CA PHE A 8 -0.58 4.45 -3.08
C PHE A 8 -1.57 5.55 -3.49
N ARG A 9 -1.17 6.45 -4.39
CA ARG A 9 -1.99 7.55 -4.88
C ARG A 9 -3.06 7.13 -5.89
N TYR A 10 -2.92 5.95 -6.50
CA TYR A 10 -3.85 5.44 -7.51
C TYR A 10 -4.74 4.34 -6.94
N GLU A 11 -5.80 3.98 -7.67
CA GLU A 11 -6.59 2.82 -7.31
C GLU A 11 -5.71 1.57 -7.39
N ILE A 12 -5.52 0.92 -6.24
CA ILE A 12 -4.72 -0.30 -6.15
C ILE A 12 -5.69 -1.46 -6.08
N ARG A 13 -5.61 -2.33 -7.08
CA ARG A 13 -6.28 -3.63 -7.06
C ARG A 13 -5.28 -4.74 -6.75
N LEU A 14 -5.70 -5.69 -5.92
CA LEU A 14 -4.86 -6.81 -5.44
C LEU A 14 -4.25 -7.66 -6.56
N ASP A 15 -4.99 -7.84 -7.66
CA ASP A 15 -4.51 -8.51 -8.86
C ASP A 15 -3.40 -7.74 -9.57
N GLN A 16 -3.47 -6.40 -9.57
CA GLN A 16 -2.41 -5.55 -10.12
C GLN A 16 -1.14 -5.62 -9.29
N ILE A 17 -1.25 -5.60 -7.95
CA ILE A 17 -0.08 -5.74 -7.07
C ILE A 17 0.68 -7.04 -7.38
N ALA A 18 -0.05 -8.16 -7.44
CA ALA A 18 0.53 -9.47 -7.72
C ALA A 18 1.20 -9.52 -9.10
N ALA A 19 0.59 -8.90 -10.11
CA ALA A 19 1.16 -8.77 -11.45
C ALA A 19 2.45 -7.93 -11.45
N ASP A 20 2.45 -6.79 -10.78
CA ASP A 20 3.57 -5.82 -10.80
C ASP A 20 4.79 -6.32 -10.02
N ILE A 21 4.59 -7.07 -8.94
CA ILE A 21 5.68 -7.64 -8.13
C ILE A 21 6.15 -9.01 -8.64
N ASN A 22 5.58 -9.53 -9.74
CA ASN A 22 5.88 -10.84 -10.31
C ASN A 22 5.74 -12.00 -9.30
N LEU A 23 4.84 -11.87 -8.31
CA LEU A 23 4.56 -12.90 -7.33
C LEU A 23 3.12 -13.38 -7.47
N SER A 24 2.91 -14.69 -7.32
CA SER A 24 1.55 -15.20 -7.21
C SER A 24 0.85 -14.57 -5.99
N LYS A 25 -0.46 -14.35 -6.08
CA LYS A 25 -1.26 -13.82 -4.95
C LYS A 25 -1.01 -14.58 -3.65
N SER A 26 -0.82 -15.89 -3.76
CA SER A 26 -0.55 -16.80 -2.64
C SER A 26 0.83 -16.59 -1.98
N TYR A 27 1.79 -16.01 -2.70
CA TYR A 27 3.17 -15.78 -2.23
C TYR A 27 3.40 -14.34 -1.75
N ALA A 28 2.78 -13.36 -2.39
CA ALA A 28 2.87 -11.96 -1.98
C ALA A 28 2.28 -11.74 -0.58
N PHE A 29 1.12 -12.35 -0.32
CA PHE A 29 0.33 -12.10 0.89
C PHE A 29 1.04 -12.38 2.22
N PRO A 30 1.61 -13.58 2.44
CA PRO A 30 2.29 -13.88 3.69
C PRO A 30 3.51 -12.97 3.91
N HIS A 31 4.22 -12.64 2.84
CA HIS A 31 5.41 -11.79 2.93
C HIS A 31 5.04 -10.34 3.31
N PHE A 32 3.96 -9.80 2.75
CA PHE A 32 3.45 -8.48 3.14
C PHE A 32 2.97 -8.45 4.59
N HIS A 33 2.20 -9.45 5.02
CA HIS A 33 1.75 -9.54 6.41
C HIS A 33 2.90 -9.59 7.42
N GLN A 34 3.99 -10.29 7.07
CA GLN A 34 5.19 -10.35 7.89
C GLN A 34 5.96 -9.02 7.94
N GLU A 35 5.96 -8.24 6.85
CA GLU A 35 6.62 -6.94 6.82
C GLU A 35 5.80 -5.80 7.44
N THR A 36 4.46 -5.85 7.37
CA THR A 36 3.60 -4.73 7.76
C THR A 36 2.73 -4.97 8.99
N ASP A 37 2.73 -6.20 9.52
CA ASP A 37 1.90 -6.64 10.66
C ASP A 37 0.39 -6.34 10.51
N SER A 38 -0.06 -6.09 9.27
CA SER A 38 -1.45 -5.74 8.92
C SER A 38 -1.91 -6.55 7.72
N SER A 39 -3.20 -6.93 7.74
CA SER A 39 -3.84 -7.54 6.57
C SER A 39 -3.97 -6.52 5.45
N ILE A 40 -3.60 -6.97 4.24
CA ILE A 40 -3.84 -6.39 2.92
C ILE A 40 -4.01 -4.89 2.90
N THR A 41 -3.10 -4.23 2.20
CA THR A 41 -3.32 -3.09 1.30
C THR A 41 -4.41 -2.07 1.68
N ALA A 42 -5.69 -2.40 1.83
CA ALA A 42 -6.73 -1.49 2.30
C ALA A 42 -6.39 -0.78 3.63
N ASP A 43 -6.01 -1.47 4.70
CA ASP A 43 -5.77 -0.82 6.01
C ASP A 43 -4.48 0.02 5.97
N TYR A 44 -3.40 -0.56 5.44
CA TYR A 44 -2.13 0.13 5.27
C TYR A 44 -2.25 1.34 4.32
N LEU A 45 -2.92 1.18 3.16
CA LEU A 45 -3.14 2.29 2.22
C LEU A 45 -4.02 3.36 2.83
N THR A 46 -5.05 2.97 3.58
CA THR A 46 -5.93 3.93 4.25
C THR A 46 -5.14 4.75 5.27
N ALA A 47 -4.33 4.10 6.10
CA ALA A 47 -3.44 4.77 7.04
C ALA A 47 -2.45 5.69 6.30
N ARG A 48 -1.80 5.20 5.23
CA ARG A 48 -0.81 5.96 4.47
C ARG A 48 -1.41 7.16 3.75
N ARG A 49 -2.56 6.99 3.10
CA ARG A 49 -3.31 8.07 2.45
C ARG A 49 -3.78 9.12 3.46
N SER A 50 -4.22 8.68 4.63
CA SER A 50 -4.61 9.57 5.71
C SER A 50 -3.42 10.40 6.21
N GLN A 51 -2.26 9.78 6.40
CA GLN A 51 -1.02 10.52 6.74
C GLN A 51 -0.64 11.53 5.65
N GLN A 52 -0.73 11.14 4.37
CA GLN A 52 -0.44 12.03 3.25
C GLN A 52 -1.40 13.23 3.21
N ALA A 53 -2.68 13.02 3.47
CA ALA A 53 -3.67 14.08 3.53
C ALA A 53 -3.36 15.07 4.67
N HIS A 54 -3.04 14.58 5.87
CA HIS A 54 -2.64 15.44 6.98
C HIS A 54 -1.39 16.28 6.65
N LEU A 55 -0.38 15.68 6.02
CA LEU A 55 0.83 16.38 5.61
C LEU A 55 0.54 17.48 4.58
N LEU A 56 -0.31 17.19 3.57
CA LEU A 56 -0.68 18.18 2.56
C LEU A 56 -1.48 19.34 3.15
N LEU A 57 -2.32 19.06 4.16
CA LEU A 57 -3.07 20.09 4.88
C LEU A 57 -2.15 20.96 5.76
N SER A 58 -1.12 20.38 6.39
CA SER A 58 -0.18 21.14 7.23
C SER A 58 0.81 21.99 6.42
N LEU A 59 1.14 21.58 5.19
CA LEU A 59 2.03 22.33 4.29
C LEU A 59 1.35 23.51 3.56
N ARG A 60 0.02 23.64 3.68
CA ARG A 60 -0.77 24.73 3.07
C ARG A 60 -1.10 25.89 4.03
N GLN A 61 -0.52 25.89 5.24
CA GLN A 61 -0.62 26.97 6.22
C GLN A 61 0.64 27.82 6.19
#